data_AF-A0A7V0JD68-F1
#
_entry.id   AF-A0A7V0JD68-F1
#
_cell.length_a   1.000
_cell.length_b   1.000
_cell.length_c   1.000
_cell.angle_alpha   90.00
_cell.angle_beta   90.00
_cell.angle_gamma   90.00
#
_symmetry.space_group_name_H-M   'P 1'
#
loop_
_entity.id
_entity.type
_entity.pdbx_description
1 polymer ?
#
loop_
_entity_poly.entity_id
_entity_poly.type
_entity_poly.pdbx_seq_one_letter_code
_entity_poly.pdbx_strand_id
1 'polypeptide(L)'
;MLKKPLHIIMNDTAVKFYLIAGVILFLWAVVCAYFPWYQSLIMLIAFLSGVLILVRPEIAVYLMAILVPLFGNRLGFYFDFTQIGLKTSKTIPFYQLFLLFGVVSIYFRKTSCLEERRSFSNPLPFTAALLFGFYAFLSLSWAPFQNYSKVVFYFVVMNFAIYYLVPSVVSNERIHRRLMVFWVIAGIVISVLTVLSYDNIPEKEFFAKRVASWATFIFNTTTEIKYRGHGIGHPNNTSLTLNMAFFITLGLFIADKSVRRRILLGAAGLFILFADLLTASKGGIGSLLLAFYFFCIFSSTIRKKTFKYLVAAHVVVVLLLSLSILYTATNRTPRLLKTSYRGQTVSLDNRYEIWNAGLDQMKRRNLLLKGLGPGGFERSTEYPHAHSHIFSFFFDYGIAGLLFVVVFYVSFLVFYWKFIQKNRVQESYSQIMSLAFIAGTVAVVIHGTIDHNYVKSVIWLFFAMAVATIRLHNNSALSSDNKSF
;
A
#
# COMPACT_ATOMS: atom_id res chain seq x y z
N MET A 1 22.61 -2.31 50.95
CA MET A 1 22.09 -1.75 49.68
C MET A 1 21.40 -0.42 49.98
N LEU A 2 22.11 0.70 49.82
CA LEU A 2 21.60 2.05 50.06
C LEU A 2 20.66 2.46 48.92
N LYS A 3 19.37 2.67 49.22
CA LYS A 3 18.41 3.31 48.30
C LYS A 3 18.94 4.73 48.02
N LYS A 4 19.43 4.99 46.81
CA LYS A 4 19.71 6.36 46.36
C LYS A 4 18.43 7.21 46.54
N PRO A 5 18.52 8.41 47.11
CA PRO A 5 17.35 9.24 47.37
C PRO A 5 16.66 9.62 46.05
N LEU A 6 15.37 9.28 45.95
CA LEU A 6 14.52 9.48 44.77
C LEU A 6 14.51 10.94 44.27
N HIS A 7 14.77 11.89 45.18
CA HIS A 7 14.78 13.33 44.89
C HIS A 7 15.86 13.77 43.89
N ILE A 8 17.01 13.08 43.80
CA ILE A 8 18.10 13.48 42.90
C ILE A 8 17.79 13.06 41.45
N ILE A 9 17.02 12.00 41.24
CA ILE A 9 16.70 11.46 39.90
C ILE A 9 15.58 12.29 39.22
N MET A 10 14.65 12.85 39.99
CA MET A 10 13.57 13.67 39.43
C MET A 10 14.07 15.01 38.86
N ASN A 11 15.08 15.63 39.47
CA ASN A 11 15.63 16.90 38.98
C ASN A 11 16.35 16.77 37.63
N ASP A 12 17.11 15.70 37.41
CA ASP A 12 17.87 15.53 36.15
C ASP A 12 16.94 15.30 34.94
N THR A 13 15.82 14.60 35.16
CA THR A 13 14.83 14.34 34.10
C THR A 13 14.07 15.61 33.72
N ALA A 14 13.69 16.43 34.70
CA ALA A 14 13.01 17.70 34.48
C ALA A 14 13.93 18.71 33.77
N VAL A 15 15.20 18.82 34.20
CA VAL A 15 16.19 19.70 33.56
C VAL A 15 16.42 19.33 32.10
N LYS A 16 16.59 18.03 31.78
CA LYS A 16 16.71 17.55 30.40
C LYS A 16 15.47 17.89 29.56
N PHE A 17 14.28 17.75 30.13
CA PHE A 17 13.03 18.11 29.46
C PHE A 17 12.96 19.61 29.13
N TYR A 18 13.24 20.49 30.11
CA TYR A 18 13.24 21.94 29.89
C TYR A 18 14.29 22.37 28.87
N LEU A 19 15.48 21.75 28.88
CA LEU A 19 16.53 22.05 27.91
C LEU A 19 16.12 21.66 26.49
N ILE A 20 15.55 20.46 26.31
CA ILE A 20 15.03 20.02 25.00
C ILE A 20 13.89 20.94 24.54
N ALA A 21 12.94 21.27 25.42
CA ALA A 21 11.84 22.17 25.10
C ALA A 21 12.34 23.57 24.73
N GLY A 22 13.33 24.10 25.46
CA GLY A 22 13.98 25.38 25.17
C GLY A 22 14.65 25.41 23.80
N VAL A 23 15.39 24.34 23.44
CA VAL A 23 16.00 24.22 22.10
C VAL A 23 14.93 24.15 21.01
N ILE A 24 13.86 23.39 21.21
CA ILE A 24 12.75 23.28 20.25
C ILE A 24 12.07 24.64 20.04
N LEU A 25 11.77 25.36 21.13
CA LEU A 25 11.17 26.70 21.08
C LEU A 25 12.09 27.72 20.42
N PHE A 26 13.40 27.67 20.72
CA PHE A 26 14.39 28.53 20.08
C PHE A 26 14.46 28.28 18.56
N LEU A 27 14.56 27.02 18.14
CA LEU A 27 14.55 26.66 16.72
C LEU A 27 13.26 27.12 16.04
N TRP A 28 12.11 26.97 16.70
CA TRP A 28 10.84 27.46 16.17
C TRP A 28 10.80 28.99 16.02
N ALA A 29 11.27 29.71 17.03
CA ALA A 29 11.37 31.18 16.99
C ALA A 29 12.25 31.66 15.83
N VAL A 30 13.39 30.99 15.59
CA VAL A 30 14.27 31.27 14.44
C VAL A 30 13.52 31.05 13.12
N VAL A 31 12.76 29.96 12.96
CA VAL A 31 11.98 29.71 11.74
C VAL A 31 10.86 30.75 11.57
N CYS A 32 10.17 31.14 12.65
CA CYS A 32 9.16 32.20 12.64
C CYS A 32 9.70 33.58 12.23
N ALA A 33 11.00 33.85 12.40
CA ALA A 33 11.62 35.09 11.94
C ALA A 33 11.65 35.22 10.41
N TYR A 34 11.63 34.09 9.69
CA TYR A 34 11.72 34.05 8.22
C TYR A 34 10.44 33.58 7.52
N PHE A 35 9.54 32.89 8.25
CA PHE A 35 8.33 32.30 7.69
C PHE A 35 7.07 32.67 8.52
N PRO A 36 5.90 32.80 7.87
CA PRO A 36 4.63 32.95 8.58
C PRO A 36 4.43 31.84 9.62
N TRP A 37 3.87 32.19 10.78
CA TRP A 37 3.78 31.31 11.95
C TRP A 37 3.19 29.91 11.64
N TYR A 38 2.23 29.80 10.73
CA TYR A 38 1.62 28.54 10.34
C TYR A 38 2.55 27.65 9.51
N GLN A 39 3.40 28.24 8.65
CA GLN A 39 4.43 27.48 7.91
C GLN A 39 5.51 27.01 8.87
N SER A 40 5.94 27.87 9.79
CA SER A 40 6.90 27.56 10.83
C SER A 40 6.40 26.44 11.74
N LEU A 41 5.11 26.44 12.09
CA LEU A 41 4.48 25.36 12.85
C LEU A 41 4.49 24.03 12.08
N ILE A 42 4.17 24.04 10.78
CA ILE A 42 4.23 22.83 9.94
C ILE A 42 5.68 22.32 9.85
N MET A 43 6.66 23.21 9.65
CA MET A 43 8.08 22.85 9.62
C MET A 43 8.55 22.28 10.95
N LEU A 44 8.12 22.86 12.08
CA LEU A 44 8.41 22.35 13.41
C LEU A 44 7.83 20.95 13.61
N ILE A 45 6.55 20.74 13.25
CA ILE A 45 5.90 19.42 13.33
C ILE A 45 6.65 18.41 12.46
N ALA A 46 7.03 18.79 11.24
CA ALA A 46 7.81 17.93 10.34
C ALA A 46 9.19 17.60 10.92
N PHE A 47 9.88 18.59 11.49
CA PHE A 47 11.19 18.40 12.14
C PHE A 47 11.09 17.48 13.35
N LEU A 48 10.16 17.73 14.27
CA LEU A 48 9.93 16.91 15.45
C LEU A 48 9.51 15.48 15.07
N SER A 49 8.68 15.34 14.03
CA SER A 49 8.34 14.03 13.48
C SER A 49 9.56 13.32 12.90
N GLY A 50 10.43 14.04 12.20
CA GLY A 50 11.71 13.54 11.69
C GLY A 50 12.63 13.05 12.80
N VAL A 51 12.86 13.86 13.84
CA VAL A 51 13.64 13.47 15.03
C VAL A 51 13.04 12.23 15.69
N LEU A 52 11.72 12.20 15.88
CA LEU A 52 11.03 11.07 16.49
C LEU A 52 11.20 9.78 15.65
N ILE A 53 11.18 9.88 14.33
CA ILE A 53 11.41 8.76 13.40
C ILE A 53 12.87 8.30 13.41
N LEU A 54 13.83 9.22 13.52
CA LEU A 54 15.25 8.86 13.67
C LEU A 54 15.47 8.05 14.94
N VAL A 55 14.81 8.42 16.04
CA VAL A 55 14.88 7.67 17.30
C VAL A 55 14.05 6.38 17.25
N ARG A 56 12.89 6.38 16.59
CA ARG A 56 11.95 5.24 16.51
C ARG A 56 11.44 5.04 15.07
N PRO A 57 12.20 4.31 14.21
CA PRO A 57 11.83 4.10 12.81
C PRO A 57 10.51 3.35 12.63
N GLU A 58 10.02 2.66 13.65
CA GLU A 58 8.70 2.02 13.66
C GLU A 58 7.58 3.01 13.37
N ILE A 59 7.75 4.26 13.82
CA ILE A 59 6.75 5.33 13.63
C ILE A 59 6.60 5.67 12.16
N ALA A 60 7.69 5.69 11.38
CA ALA A 60 7.60 5.90 9.94
C ALA A 60 6.75 4.81 9.28
N VAL A 61 6.94 3.55 9.68
CA VAL A 61 6.20 2.42 9.12
C VAL A 61 4.73 2.45 9.53
N TYR A 62 4.40 2.83 10.77
CA TYR A 62 3.01 3.03 11.20
C TYR A 62 2.31 4.17 10.44
N LEU A 63 3.00 5.30 10.26
CA LEU A 63 2.49 6.43 9.48
C LEU A 63 2.28 6.03 8.02
N MET A 64 3.21 5.31 7.40
CA MET A 64 3.05 4.81 6.04
C MET A 64 1.85 3.86 5.91
N ALA A 65 1.59 2.99 6.88
CA ALA A 65 0.44 2.08 6.86
C ALA A 65 -0.92 2.81 6.89
N ILE A 66 -0.97 4.05 7.36
CA ILE A 66 -2.15 4.91 7.25
C ILE A 66 -2.11 5.72 5.95
N LEU A 67 -1.00 6.42 5.70
CA LEU A 67 -0.93 7.45 4.68
C LEU A 67 -0.86 6.88 3.27
N VAL A 68 -0.20 5.74 3.05
CA VAL A 68 -0.09 5.14 1.70
C VAL A 68 -1.46 4.67 1.18
N PRO A 69 -2.27 3.90 1.94
CA PRO A 69 -3.62 3.53 1.52
C PRO A 69 -4.55 4.73 1.28
N LEU A 70 -4.49 5.75 2.13
CA LEU A 70 -5.39 6.91 2.05
C LEU A 70 -5.00 7.91 0.97
N PHE A 71 -3.70 8.21 0.86
CA PHE A 71 -3.23 9.40 0.16
C PHE A 71 -2.19 9.12 -0.94
N GLY A 72 -1.90 7.84 -1.23
CA GLY A 72 -0.76 7.40 -2.02
C GLY A 72 -0.42 8.26 -3.25
N ASN A 73 -1.40 8.63 -4.08
CA ASN A 73 -1.18 9.51 -5.24
C ASN A 73 -2.09 10.75 -5.21
N ARG A 74 -2.58 11.12 -4.02
CA ARG A 74 -3.73 12.04 -3.86
C ARG A 74 -3.37 13.26 -3.01
N LEU A 75 -2.46 13.11 -2.06
CA LEU A 75 -1.94 14.21 -1.23
C LEU A 75 -0.44 14.33 -1.47
N GLY A 76 0.01 15.46 -1.98
CA GLY A 76 1.43 15.61 -2.30
C GLY A 76 1.80 16.97 -2.87
N PHE A 77 2.98 17.00 -3.50
CA PHE A 77 3.56 18.20 -4.08
C PHE A 77 3.76 18.04 -5.59
N TYR A 78 3.39 19.08 -6.31
CA TYR A 78 3.73 19.37 -7.70
C TYR A 78 4.96 20.26 -7.72
N PHE A 79 5.93 19.96 -8.57
CA PHE A 79 7.15 20.76 -8.71
C PHE A 79 7.28 21.30 -10.14
N ASP A 80 7.25 22.62 -10.30
CA ASP A 80 7.11 23.30 -11.60
C ASP A 80 8.22 22.89 -12.59
N PHE A 81 9.47 22.79 -12.12
CA PHE A 81 10.64 22.43 -12.92
C PHE A 81 10.61 20.99 -13.47
N THR A 82 9.79 20.14 -12.87
CA THR A 82 9.68 18.73 -13.29
C THR A 82 8.57 18.49 -14.31
N GLN A 83 7.68 19.46 -14.53
CA GLN A 83 6.40 19.29 -15.23
C GLN A 83 5.51 18.14 -14.68
N ILE A 84 5.76 17.68 -13.44
CA ILE A 84 5.03 16.59 -12.77
C ILE A 84 3.70 17.09 -12.23
N GLY A 85 2.59 16.90 -12.96
CA GLY A 85 1.23 16.92 -12.38
C GLY A 85 0.16 17.78 -13.08
N LEU A 86 0.50 18.73 -13.97
CA LEU A 86 -0.50 19.43 -14.79
C LEU A 86 -0.99 18.57 -15.97
N LYS A 87 -0.13 17.69 -16.49
CA LYS A 87 -0.44 16.76 -17.59
C LYS A 87 -0.45 15.28 -17.18
N THR A 88 0.02 14.97 -15.97
CA THR A 88 0.39 13.59 -15.63
C THR A 88 -0.34 13.02 -14.42
N SER A 89 -1.10 13.84 -13.68
CA SER A 89 -1.79 13.46 -12.42
C SER A 89 -0.88 12.89 -11.32
N LYS A 90 0.44 12.85 -11.53
CA LYS A 90 1.42 12.37 -10.55
C LYS A 90 1.83 13.55 -9.67
N THR A 91 1.86 13.31 -8.37
CA THR A 91 2.38 14.23 -7.33
C THR A 91 3.41 13.48 -6.51
N ILE A 92 4.41 14.17 -5.97
CA ILE A 92 5.31 13.59 -4.97
C ILE A 92 4.48 13.42 -3.68
N PRO A 93 4.11 12.19 -3.29
CA PRO A 93 3.18 11.95 -2.22
C PRO A 93 3.76 12.38 -0.88
N PHE A 94 2.91 12.94 -0.04
CA PHE A 94 3.30 13.44 1.28
C PHE A 94 3.96 12.36 2.16
N TYR A 95 3.55 11.10 2.01
CA TYR A 95 4.12 10.00 2.81
C TYR A 95 5.62 9.76 2.54
N GLN A 96 6.15 10.23 1.40
CA GLN A 96 7.56 9.99 1.03
C GLN A 96 8.54 10.73 1.95
N LEU A 97 8.11 11.78 2.64
CA LEU A 97 8.91 12.42 3.69
C LEU A 97 9.20 11.44 4.84
N PHE A 98 8.19 10.69 5.28
CA PHE A 98 8.36 9.68 6.34
C PHE A 98 9.18 8.48 5.87
N LEU A 99 9.05 8.10 4.60
CA LEU A 99 9.89 7.09 3.97
C LEU A 99 11.37 7.51 4.01
N LEU A 100 11.67 8.75 3.61
CA LEU A 100 13.03 9.29 3.64
C LEU A 100 13.62 9.28 5.05
N PHE A 101 12.88 9.80 6.04
CA PHE A 101 13.33 9.77 7.44
C PHE A 101 13.50 8.33 7.96
N GLY A 102 12.64 7.40 7.55
CA GLY A 102 12.76 5.99 7.90
C GLY A 102 14.03 5.34 7.33
N VAL A 103 14.36 5.62 6.06
CA VAL A 103 15.60 5.12 5.42
C VAL A 103 16.84 5.71 6.08
N VAL A 104 16.84 7.03 6.33
CA VAL A 104 17.94 7.72 7.03
C VAL A 104 18.11 7.17 8.44
N SER A 105 17.01 6.88 9.15
CA SER A 105 17.02 6.27 10.49
C SER A 105 17.70 4.90 10.50
N ILE A 106 17.39 4.03 9.52
CA ILE A 106 18.08 2.74 9.38
C ILE A 106 19.57 2.95 9.12
N TYR A 107 19.92 3.84 8.18
CA TYR A 107 21.32 4.11 7.85
C TYR A 107 22.09 4.59 9.07
N PHE A 108 21.54 5.57 9.80
CA PHE A 108 22.13 6.12 11.02
C PHE A 108 22.30 5.06 12.11
N ARG A 109 21.30 4.21 12.34
CA ARG A 109 21.40 3.10 13.32
C ARG A 109 22.47 2.08 12.94
N LYS A 110 22.60 1.79 11.64
CA LYS A 110 23.61 0.87 11.12
C LYS A 110 25.02 1.43 11.26
N THR A 111 25.23 2.73 11.02
CA THR A 111 26.55 3.36 11.14
C THR A 111 26.95 3.65 12.59
N SER A 112 25.97 3.90 13.48
CA SER A 112 26.20 4.12 14.91
C SER A 112 26.35 2.83 15.73
N CYS A 113 26.34 1.65 15.09
CA CYS A 113 26.43 0.34 15.75
C CYS A 113 25.37 0.13 16.86
N LEU A 114 24.25 0.86 16.81
CA LEU A 114 23.18 0.76 17.80
C LEU A 114 22.33 -0.50 17.63
N GLU A 115 22.48 -1.20 16.51
CA GLU A 115 21.71 -2.40 16.21
C GLU A 115 22.65 -3.54 15.81
N GLU A 116 22.47 -4.70 16.45
CA GLU A 116 23.13 -5.93 16.02
C GLU A 116 22.86 -6.14 14.53
N ARG A 117 23.89 -6.47 13.76
CA ARG A 117 23.79 -6.73 12.32
C ARG A 117 22.83 -7.90 12.08
N ARG A 118 21.55 -7.59 11.91
CA ARG A 118 20.56 -8.54 11.44
C ARG A 118 20.78 -8.71 9.95
N SER A 119 21.42 -9.81 9.57
CA SER A 119 21.55 -10.20 8.17
C SER A 119 20.17 -10.28 7.56
N PHE A 120 19.91 -9.43 6.57
CA PHE A 120 18.75 -9.57 5.73
C PHE A 120 19.01 -10.77 4.83
N SER A 121 18.42 -11.93 5.14
CA SER A 121 18.47 -13.06 4.22
C SER A 121 17.71 -12.65 2.95
N ASN A 122 18.45 -12.35 1.89
CA ASN A 122 17.90 -11.84 0.63
C ASN A 122 16.81 -12.80 0.11
N PRO A 123 15.51 -12.47 0.22
CA PRO A 123 14.50 -13.32 -0.36
C PRO A 123 14.61 -13.18 -1.89
N LEU A 124 14.38 -14.27 -2.63
CA LEU A 124 14.40 -14.26 -4.11
C LEU A 124 13.57 -13.09 -4.72
N PRO A 125 12.38 -12.74 -4.18
CA PRO A 125 11.65 -11.53 -4.58
C PRO A 125 12.42 -10.21 -4.48
N PHE A 126 13.33 -10.06 -3.52
CA PHE A 126 14.17 -8.86 -3.38
C PHE A 126 15.20 -8.76 -4.51
N THR A 127 15.80 -9.89 -4.88
CA THR A 127 16.73 -9.93 -6.02
C THR A 127 16.01 -9.62 -7.33
N ALA A 128 14.82 -10.20 -7.55
CA ALA A 128 13.99 -9.88 -8.71
C ALA A 128 13.59 -8.40 -8.75
N ALA A 129 13.21 -7.84 -7.60
CA ALA A 129 12.94 -6.42 -7.43
C ALA A 129 14.15 -5.56 -7.82
N LEU A 130 15.34 -5.86 -7.31
CA LEU A 130 16.56 -5.11 -7.61
C LEU A 130 16.93 -5.17 -9.10
N LEU A 131 16.84 -6.34 -9.72
CA LEU A 131 17.07 -6.51 -11.15
C LEU A 131 16.06 -5.70 -11.99
N PHE A 132 14.79 -5.69 -11.59
CA PHE A 132 13.78 -4.83 -12.22
C PHE A 132 14.14 -3.35 -12.08
N GLY A 133 14.57 -2.90 -10.90
CA GLY A 133 15.00 -1.52 -10.68
C GLY A 133 16.19 -1.12 -11.55
N PHE A 134 17.17 -2.01 -11.70
CA PHE A 134 18.31 -1.78 -12.59
C PHE A 134 17.86 -1.70 -14.06
N TYR A 135 16.99 -2.61 -14.51
CA TYR A 135 16.45 -2.55 -15.87
C TYR A 135 15.61 -1.28 -16.11
N ALA A 136 14.83 -0.86 -15.11
CA ALA A 136 14.05 0.38 -15.18
C ALA A 136 14.93 1.64 -15.24
N PHE A 137 16.14 1.59 -14.66
CA PHE A 137 17.14 2.63 -14.83
C PHE A 137 17.73 2.61 -16.25
N LEU A 138 18.12 1.43 -16.75
CA LEU A 138 18.64 1.30 -18.11
C LEU A 138 17.63 1.77 -19.17
N SER A 139 16.34 1.48 -18.97
CA SER A 139 15.29 1.88 -19.91
C SER A 139 15.07 3.38 -20.01
N LEU A 140 15.64 4.18 -19.11
CA LEU A 140 15.74 5.61 -19.29
C LEU A 140 16.57 5.96 -20.52
N SER A 141 17.55 5.16 -20.98
CA SER A 141 18.39 5.57 -22.12
C SER A 141 17.66 5.56 -23.47
N TRP A 142 16.58 4.79 -23.61
CA TRP A 142 15.78 4.70 -24.84
C TRP A 142 14.34 5.17 -24.69
N ALA A 143 13.94 5.63 -23.50
CA ALA A 143 12.59 6.15 -23.27
C ALA A 143 12.31 7.36 -24.20
N PRO A 144 11.19 7.37 -24.94
CA PRO A 144 10.82 8.49 -25.81
C PRO A 144 10.43 9.75 -25.02
N PHE A 145 10.06 9.60 -23.74
CA PHE A 145 9.62 10.70 -22.87
C PHE A 145 10.49 10.81 -21.62
N GLN A 146 11.77 11.14 -21.81
CA GLN A 146 12.82 11.20 -20.78
C GLN A 146 12.38 11.82 -19.45
N ASN A 147 11.83 13.05 -19.47
CA ASN A 147 11.44 13.75 -18.25
C ASN A 147 10.34 13.00 -17.49
N TYR A 148 9.35 12.46 -18.21
CA TYR A 148 8.29 11.68 -17.57
C TYR A 148 8.81 10.35 -17.04
N SER A 149 9.68 9.69 -17.79
CA SER A 149 10.27 8.41 -17.40
C SER A 149 11.15 8.51 -16.18
N LYS A 150 11.92 9.59 -16.00
CA LYS A 150 12.67 9.87 -14.77
C LYS A 150 11.75 9.95 -13.55
N VAL A 151 10.57 10.53 -13.71
CA VAL A 151 9.56 10.65 -12.64
C VAL A 151 8.96 9.29 -12.30
N VAL A 152 8.60 8.51 -13.31
CA VAL A 152 8.07 7.16 -13.08
C VAL A 152 9.14 6.25 -12.46
N PHE A 153 10.39 6.37 -12.91
CA PHE A 153 11.52 5.70 -12.29
C PHE A 153 11.71 6.11 -10.83
N TYR A 154 11.58 7.40 -10.50
CA TYR A 154 11.60 7.86 -9.10
C TYR A 154 10.53 7.14 -8.25
N PHE A 155 9.30 6.99 -8.75
CA PHE A 155 8.27 6.21 -8.04
C PHE A 155 8.65 4.74 -7.86
N VAL A 156 9.29 4.13 -8.85
CA VAL A 156 9.82 2.77 -8.75
C VAL A 156 10.88 2.68 -7.65
N VAL A 157 11.83 3.61 -7.58
CA VAL A 157 12.84 3.69 -6.52
C VAL A 157 12.20 3.86 -5.14
N MET A 158 11.22 4.76 -5.00
CA MET A 158 10.50 4.96 -3.74
C MET A 158 9.75 3.69 -3.31
N ASN A 159 9.14 2.98 -4.26
CA ASN A 159 8.47 1.71 -3.99
C ASN A 159 9.44 0.61 -3.51
N PHE A 160 10.66 0.55 -4.05
CA PHE A 160 11.71 -0.32 -3.52
C PHE A 160 12.16 0.08 -2.12
N ALA A 161 12.29 1.39 -1.88
CA ALA A 161 12.63 1.89 -0.55
C ALA A 161 11.57 1.46 0.49
N ILE A 162 10.27 1.54 0.15
CA ILE A 162 9.19 1.02 1.01
C ILE A 162 9.35 -0.49 1.24
N TYR A 163 9.57 -1.24 0.15
CA TYR A 163 9.72 -2.69 0.20
C TYR A 163 10.89 -3.15 1.09
N TYR A 164 11.97 -2.38 1.14
CA TYR A 164 13.13 -2.64 1.99
C TYR A 164 12.96 -2.12 3.43
N LEU A 165 12.37 -0.94 3.60
CA LEU A 165 12.22 -0.26 4.90
C LEU A 165 11.40 -1.11 5.87
N VAL A 166 10.25 -1.63 5.44
CA VAL A 166 9.32 -2.31 6.36
C VAL A 166 9.90 -3.59 6.97
N PRO A 167 10.42 -4.57 6.21
CA PRO A 167 11.10 -5.71 6.79
C PRO A 167 12.29 -5.34 7.68
N SER A 168 13.03 -4.27 7.34
CA SER A 168 14.18 -3.83 8.11
C SER A 168 13.79 -3.33 9.51
N VAL A 169 12.67 -2.60 9.61
CA VAL A 169 12.16 -2.03 10.88
C VAL A 169 11.35 -3.03 11.69
N VAL A 170 10.58 -3.90 11.04
CA VAL A 170 9.70 -4.84 11.73
C VAL A 170 10.49 -6.01 12.31
N SER A 171 10.96 -5.81 13.55
CA SER A 171 11.94 -6.66 14.20
C SER A 171 11.35 -7.73 15.13
N ASN A 172 10.08 -7.57 15.54
CA ASN A 172 9.37 -8.47 16.45
C ASN A 172 7.84 -8.47 16.21
N GLU A 173 7.15 -9.44 16.80
CA GLU A 173 5.69 -9.58 16.69
C GLU A 173 4.92 -8.35 17.21
N ARG A 174 5.39 -7.68 18.27
CA ARG A 174 4.69 -6.52 18.85
C ARG A 174 4.61 -5.36 17.86
N ILE A 175 5.73 -5.05 17.19
CA ILE A 175 5.79 -4.01 16.15
C ILE A 175 4.89 -4.39 14.98
N HIS A 176 4.99 -5.64 14.51
CA HIS A 176 4.17 -6.12 13.41
C HIS A 176 2.66 -6.06 13.71
N ARG A 177 2.24 -6.51 14.90
CA ARG A 177 0.83 -6.47 15.31
C ARG A 177 0.29 -5.04 15.36
N ARG A 178 1.08 -4.09 15.86
CA ARG A 178 0.71 -2.66 15.83
C ARG A 178 0.57 -2.16 14.39
N LEU A 179 1.52 -2.51 13.53
CA LEU A 179 1.47 -2.16 12.11
C LEU A 179 0.19 -2.68 11.44
N MET A 180 -0.18 -3.93 11.70
CA MET A 180 -1.43 -4.50 11.17
C MET A 180 -2.66 -3.72 11.67
N VAL A 181 -2.70 -3.33 12.94
CA VAL A 181 -3.79 -2.51 13.49
C VAL A 181 -3.87 -1.15 12.79
N PHE A 182 -2.74 -0.49 12.53
CA PHE A 182 -2.72 0.77 11.77
C PHE A 182 -3.26 0.60 10.35
N TRP A 183 -2.94 -0.52 9.68
CA TRP A 183 -3.51 -0.85 8.38
C TRP A 183 -5.03 -1.10 8.44
N VAL A 184 -5.52 -1.79 9.48
CA VAL A 184 -6.97 -1.98 9.68
C VAL A 184 -7.67 -0.65 9.92
N ILE A 185 -7.08 0.25 10.71
CA ILE A 185 -7.61 1.61 10.92
C ILE A 185 -7.69 2.35 9.58
N ALA A 186 -6.64 2.28 8.75
CA ALA A 186 -6.66 2.86 7.41
C ALA A 186 -7.79 2.26 6.55
N GLY A 187 -7.98 0.93 6.60
CA GLY A 187 -9.09 0.24 5.95
C GLY A 187 -10.46 0.75 6.41
N ILE A 188 -10.68 0.92 7.72
CA ILE A 188 -11.92 1.47 8.27
C ILE A 188 -12.15 2.90 7.79
N VAL A 189 -11.12 3.75 7.80
CA VAL A 189 -11.23 5.14 7.30
C VAL A 189 -11.60 5.12 5.80
N ILE A 190 -10.95 4.28 5.00
CA ILE A 190 -11.31 4.11 3.58
C ILE A 190 -12.76 3.65 3.45
N SER A 191 -13.22 2.72 4.28
CA SER A 191 -14.62 2.26 4.27
C SER A 191 -15.60 3.38 4.58
N VAL A 192 -15.34 4.19 5.61
CA VAL A 192 -16.16 5.37 5.94
C VAL A 192 -16.22 6.31 4.73
N LEU A 193 -15.06 6.66 4.16
CA LEU A 193 -15.00 7.54 3.01
C LEU A 193 -15.69 6.94 1.77
N THR A 194 -15.66 5.62 1.62
CA THR A 194 -16.33 4.89 0.53
C THR A 194 -17.85 4.99 0.67
N VAL A 195 -18.37 4.79 1.88
CA VAL A 195 -19.80 4.99 2.19
C VAL A 195 -20.19 6.45 1.95
N LEU A 196 -19.46 7.41 2.53
CA LEU A 196 -19.79 8.83 2.38
C LEU A 196 -19.70 9.30 0.91
N SER A 197 -18.73 8.80 0.14
CA SER A 197 -18.60 9.14 -1.28
C SER A 197 -19.76 8.65 -2.14
N TYR A 198 -20.54 7.68 -1.63
CA TYR A 198 -21.71 7.18 -2.34
C TYR A 198 -22.82 8.25 -2.41
N ASP A 199 -22.99 9.07 -1.36
CA ASP A 199 -24.13 9.98 -1.17
C ASP A 199 -23.87 11.45 -1.55
N ASN A 200 -22.95 11.72 -2.49
CA ASN A 200 -22.61 13.06 -2.99
C ASN A 200 -21.66 13.89 -2.11
N ILE A 201 -20.55 13.33 -1.63
CA ILE A 201 -19.37 14.20 -1.40
C ILE A 201 -19.07 14.89 -2.74
N PRO A 202 -18.95 16.23 -2.78
CA PRO A 202 -18.91 17.01 -4.02
C PRO A 202 -17.90 16.47 -5.03
N GLU A 203 -18.36 16.43 -6.28
CA GLU A 203 -17.56 16.08 -7.44
C GLU A 203 -16.37 17.04 -7.53
N LYS A 204 -15.16 16.52 -7.25
CA LYS A 204 -13.86 17.21 -7.34
C LYS A 204 -13.58 18.24 -6.25
N GLU A 205 -13.07 17.79 -5.12
CA GLU A 205 -12.20 18.65 -4.31
C GLU A 205 -10.78 18.58 -4.88
N PHE A 206 -10.49 19.48 -5.82
CA PHE A 206 -9.14 19.78 -6.23
C PHE A 206 -8.66 21.00 -5.45
N PHE A 207 -7.93 20.75 -4.36
CA PHE A 207 -7.28 21.81 -3.62
C PHE A 207 -5.83 21.89 -4.08
N ALA A 208 -5.50 22.99 -4.76
CA ALA A 208 -4.13 23.33 -5.10
C ALA A 208 -3.75 24.64 -4.40
N LYS A 209 -2.68 24.61 -3.62
CA LYS A 209 -2.12 25.80 -2.97
C LYS A 209 -0.65 25.89 -3.32
N ARG A 210 -0.27 26.99 -3.97
CA ARG A 210 1.14 27.29 -4.23
C ARG A 210 1.83 27.57 -2.90
N VAL A 211 2.83 26.75 -2.55
CA VAL A 211 3.57 26.85 -1.28
C VAL A 211 4.90 27.58 -1.50
N ALA A 212 5.49 27.43 -2.68
CA ALA A 212 6.68 28.16 -3.13
C ALA A 212 6.58 28.47 -4.64
N SER A 213 7.46 29.33 -5.16
CA SER A 213 7.52 29.64 -6.60
C SER A 213 7.73 28.42 -7.50
N TRP A 214 8.28 27.35 -6.94
CA TRP A 214 8.61 26.09 -7.61
C TRP A 214 7.80 24.89 -7.10
N ALA A 215 6.89 25.08 -6.13
CA ALA A 215 6.16 23.99 -5.48
C ALA A 215 4.68 24.33 -5.22
N THR A 216 3.79 23.44 -5.66
CA THR A 216 2.35 23.51 -5.40
C THR A 216 1.90 22.30 -4.62
N PHE A 217 1.32 22.51 -3.45
CA PHE A 217 0.67 21.44 -2.69
C PHE A 217 -0.67 21.11 -3.36
N ILE A 218 -0.91 19.82 -3.59
CA ILE A 218 -2.11 19.32 -4.24
C ILE A 218 -2.75 18.27 -3.36
N PHE A 219 -4.03 18.47 -3.08
CA PHE A 219 -4.96 17.43 -2.65
C PHE A 219 -5.95 17.21 -3.79
N ASN A 220 -5.92 16.00 -4.35
CA ASN A 220 -6.69 15.65 -5.51
C ASN A 220 -7.58 14.44 -5.22
N THR A 221 -8.87 14.67 -4.99
CA THR A 221 -9.88 13.61 -4.85
C THR A 221 -10.63 13.31 -6.15
N THR A 222 -10.18 13.81 -7.30
CA THR A 222 -10.94 13.74 -8.56
C THR A 222 -11.32 12.31 -8.92
N THR A 223 -12.60 12.01 -8.75
CA THR A 223 -13.29 10.85 -9.32
C THR A 223 -14.65 11.32 -9.82
N GLU A 224 -14.80 11.45 -11.14
CA GLU A 224 -16.09 11.72 -11.79
C GLU A 224 -16.95 10.43 -11.84
N ILE A 225 -17.13 9.80 -10.69
CA ILE A 225 -17.77 8.49 -10.62
C ILE A 225 -18.99 8.58 -9.73
N LYS A 226 -20.12 8.87 -10.37
CA LYS A 226 -21.43 8.83 -9.71
C LYS A 226 -21.82 7.40 -9.37
N TYR A 227 -22.55 7.25 -8.27
CA TYR A 227 -23.23 6.00 -7.87
C TYR A 227 -22.29 4.81 -7.58
N ARG A 228 -21.05 5.07 -7.15
CA ARG A 228 -20.12 4.06 -6.66
C ARG A 228 -19.36 4.61 -5.47
N GLY A 229 -19.20 3.78 -4.44
CA GLY A 229 -18.26 4.08 -3.37
C GLY A 229 -16.84 4.15 -3.95
N HIS A 230 -16.16 5.25 -3.70
CA HIS A 230 -14.82 5.50 -4.24
C HIS A 230 -13.84 5.96 -3.16
N GLY A 231 -14.30 6.45 -2.01
CA GLY A 231 -13.39 6.96 -0.98
C GLY A 231 -12.56 8.11 -1.54
N ILE A 232 -11.23 8.07 -1.42
CA ILE A 232 -10.33 9.12 -1.93
C ILE A 232 -9.85 8.83 -3.38
N GLY A 233 -10.19 7.67 -3.96
CA GLY A 233 -9.61 7.23 -5.23
C GLY A 233 -10.60 6.54 -6.15
N HIS A 234 -10.16 6.11 -7.33
CA HIS A 234 -11.01 5.35 -8.24
C HIS A 234 -11.52 4.06 -7.54
N PRO A 235 -12.81 3.68 -7.67
CA PRO A 235 -13.41 2.55 -6.95
C PRO A 235 -12.61 1.24 -7.02
N ASN A 236 -11.95 0.98 -8.15
CA ASN A 236 -11.12 -0.23 -8.29
C ASN A 236 -9.85 -0.17 -7.42
N ASN A 237 -9.21 1.00 -7.25
CA ASN A 237 -8.06 1.13 -6.34
C ASN A 237 -8.52 1.01 -4.88
N THR A 238 -9.68 1.59 -4.57
CA THR A 238 -10.32 1.52 -3.26
C THR A 238 -10.64 0.08 -2.91
N SER A 239 -11.28 -0.64 -3.83
CA SER A 239 -11.58 -2.06 -3.68
C SER A 239 -10.34 -2.93 -3.50
N LEU A 240 -9.29 -2.71 -4.30
CA LEU A 240 -8.01 -3.41 -4.10
C LEU A 240 -7.47 -3.22 -2.68
N THR A 241 -7.53 -1.99 -2.17
CA THR A 241 -7.01 -1.63 -0.86
C THR A 241 -7.88 -2.22 0.26
N LEU A 242 -9.21 -2.22 0.09
CA LEU A 242 -10.15 -2.85 1.00
C LEU A 242 -9.98 -4.38 1.03
N ASN A 243 -9.70 -5.02 -0.11
CA ASN A 243 -9.35 -6.45 -0.15
C ASN A 243 -8.09 -6.75 0.68
N MET A 244 -7.02 -5.97 0.52
CA MET A 244 -5.81 -6.10 1.34
C MET A 244 -6.12 -5.93 2.83
N ALA A 245 -6.89 -4.89 3.20
CA ALA A 245 -7.28 -4.63 4.58
C ALA A 245 -8.18 -5.72 5.17
N PHE A 246 -9.09 -6.29 4.37
CA PHE A 246 -9.96 -7.38 4.79
C PHE A 246 -9.16 -8.61 5.19
N PHE A 247 -8.19 -9.04 4.38
CA PHE A 247 -7.37 -10.21 4.72
C PHE A 247 -6.49 -9.97 5.95
N ILE A 248 -5.91 -8.77 6.12
CA ILE A 248 -5.18 -8.42 7.35
C ILE A 248 -6.12 -8.46 8.56
N THR A 249 -7.34 -7.90 8.44
CA THR A 249 -8.35 -7.94 9.50
C THR A 249 -8.76 -9.38 9.85
N LEU A 250 -8.95 -10.24 8.85
CA LEU A 250 -9.28 -11.66 9.03
C LEU A 250 -8.13 -12.43 9.72
N GLY A 251 -6.89 -12.15 9.32
CA GLY A 251 -5.70 -12.71 9.98
C GLY A 251 -5.63 -12.33 11.46
N LEU A 252 -5.82 -11.04 11.77
CA LEU A 252 -5.89 -10.56 13.16
C LEU A 252 -7.06 -11.17 13.92
N PHE A 253 -8.24 -11.31 13.31
CA PHE A 253 -9.44 -11.88 13.92
C PHE A 253 -9.22 -13.34 14.36
N ILE A 254 -8.51 -14.12 13.55
CA ILE A 254 -8.20 -15.54 13.86
C ILE A 254 -7.07 -15.64 14.88
N ALA A 255 -6.06 -14.76 14.79
CA ALA A 255 -4.89 -14.81 15.65
C ALA A 255 -5.08 -14.15 17.04
N ASP A 256 -6.14 -13.38 17.25
CA ASP A 256 -6.44 -12.78 18.56
C ASP A 256 -7.20 -13.78 19.46
N LYS A 257 -6.82 -13.82 20.73
CA LYS A 257 -7.44 -14.69 21.74
C LYS A 257 -8.58 -13.98 22.50
N SER A 258 -8.58 -12.65 22.51
CA SER A 258 -9.57 -11.86 23.26
C SER A 258 -10.88 -11.78 22.49
N VAL A 259 -11.97 -12.29 23.08
CA VAL A 259 -13.32 -12.24 22.50
C VAL A 259 -13.72 -10.81 22.13
N ARG A 260 -13.48 -9.83 23.02
CA ARG A 260 -13.77 -8.42 22.75
C ARG A 260 -13.08 -7.91 21.50
N ARG A 261 -11.78 -8.20 21.34
CA ARG A 261 -11.01 -7.78 20.16
C ARG A 261 -11.48 -8.50 18.90
N ARG A 262 -11.84 -9.77 19.00
CA ARG A 262 -12.42 -10.54 17.90
C ARG A 262 -13.76 -9.95 17.45
N ILE A 263 -14.63 -9.55 18.37
CA ILE A 263 -15.90 -8.88 18.02
C ILE A 263 -15.61 -7.57 17.26
N LEU A 264 -14.70 -6.74 17.76
CA LEU A 264 -14.32 -5.48 17.10
C LEU A 264 -13.72 -5.72 15.71
N LEU A 265 -12.81 -6.69 15.57
CA LEU A 265 -12.21 -7.07 14.28
C LEU A 265 -13.23 -7.68 13.32
N GLY A 266 -14.20 -8.46 13.83
CA GLY A 266 -15.30 -9.00 13.05
C GLY A 266 -16.21 -7.90 12.51
N ALA A 267 -16.59 -6.94 13.35
CA ALA A 267 -17.36 -5.76 12.94
C ALA A 267 -16.59 -4.91 11.92
N ALA A 268 -15.30 -4.66 12.14
CA ALA A 268 -14.44 -3.96 11.19
C ALA A 268 -14.34 -4.71 9.85
N GLY A 269 -14.16 -6.03 9.87
CA GLY A 269 -14.11 -6.86 8.67
C GLY A 269 -15.40 -6.84 7.86
N LEU A 270 -16.56 -6.91 8.53
CA LEU A 270 -17.87 -6.78 7.88
C LEU A 270 -18.08 -5.39 7.28
N PHE A 271 -17.64 -4.33 7.97
CA PHE A 271 -17.74 -2.97 7.46
C PHE A 271 -16.81 -2.72 6.26
N ILE A 272 -15.58 -3.27 6.29
CA ILE A 272 -14.66 -3.27 5.14
C ILE A 272 -15.26 -4.02 3.95
N LEU A 273 -15.85 -5.19 4.18
CA LEU A 273 -16.51 -5.98 3.15
C LEU A 273 -17.71 -5.23 2.52
N PHE A 274 -18.54 -4.61 3.36
CA PHE A 274 -19.67 -3.80 2.88
C PHE A 274 -19.20 -2.63 1.99
N ALA A 275 -18.17 -1.90 2.44
CA ALA A 275 -17.59 -0.82 1.65
C ALA A 275 -16.99 -1.31 0.33
N ASP A 276 -16.32 -2.47 0.32
CA ASP A 276 -15.78 -3.06 -0.92
C ASP A 276 -16.89 -3.35 -1.93
N LEU A 277 -18.02 -3.90 -1.48
CA LEU A 277 -19.19 -4.15 -2.32
C LEU A 277 -19.81 -2.85 -2.87
N LEU A 278 -19.84 -1.77 -2.08
CA LEU A 278 -20.30 -0.44 -2.53
C LEU A 278 -19.43 0.14 -3.66
N THR A 279 -18.17 -0.31 -3.81
CA THR A 279 -17.35 0.10 -4.95
C THR A 279 -17.90 -0.43 -6.29
N ALA A 280 -18.74 -1.46 -6.27
CA ALA A 280 -19.25 -2.17 -7.44
C ALA A 280 -18.13 -2.56 -8.44
N SER A 281 -16.92 -2.81 -7.95
CA SER A 281 -15.79 -3.26 -8.77
C SER A 281 -15.86 -4.76 -9.02
N LYS A 282 -16.15 -5.19 -10.25
CA LYS A 282 -16.18 -6.61 -10.61
C LYS A 282 -14.83 -7.31 -10.35
N GLY A 283 -13.71 -6.63 -10.67
CA GLY A 283 -12.36 -7.12 -10.39
C GLY A 283 -12.08 -7.20 -8.90
N GLY A 284 -12.54 -6.20 -8.14
CA GLY A 284 -12.57 -6.19 -6.69
C GLY A 284 -13.22 -7.41 -6.07
N ILE A 285 -14.52 -7.57 -6.31
CA ILE A 285 -15.36 -8.65 -5.77
C ILE A 285 -14.84 -10.01 -6.20
N GLY A 286 -14.51 -10.18 -7.49
CA GLY A 286 -13.98 -11.45 -8.01
C GLY A 286 -12.65 -11.84 -7.36
N SER A 287 -11.73 -10.89 -7.22
CA SER A 287 -10.44 -11.14 -6.57
C SER A 287 -10.58 -11.44 -5.07
N LEU A 288 -11.52 -10.78 -4.38
CA LEU A 288 -11.86 -11.05 -2.98
C LEU A 288 -12.35 -12.48 -2.80
N LEU A 289 -13.33 -12.91 -3.60
CA LEU A 289 -13.92 -14.25 -3.51
C LEU A 289 -12.87 -15.34 -3.77
N LEU A 290 -12.07 -15.21 -4.83
CA LEU A 290 -11.04 -16.20 -5.16
C LEU A 290 -9.95 -16.26 -4.08
N ALA A 291 -9.53 -15.12 -3.54
CA ALA A 291 -8.60 -15.07 -2.41
C ALA A 291 -9.21 -15.67 -1.13
N PHE A 292 -10.51 -15.49 -0.90
CA PHE A 292 -11.21 -16.06 0.25
C PHE A 292 -11.33 -17.59 0.13
N TYR A 293 -11.62 -18.10 -1.07
CA TYR A 293 -11.61 -19.55 -1.34
C TYR A 293 -10.23 -20.14 -1.07
N PHE A 294 -9.19 -19.49 -1.59
CA PHE A 294 -7.80 -19.86 -1.30
C PHE A 294 -7.55 -19.90 0.23
N PHE A 295 -7.94 -18.86 0.96
CA PHE A 295 -7.77 -18.80 2.41
C PHE A 295 -8.48 -19.95 3.14
N CYS A 296 -9.73 -20.24 2.79
CA CYS A 296 -10.50 -21.33 3.41
C CYS A 296 -9.88 -22.71 3.16
N ILE A 297 -9.36 -22.95 1.94
CA ILE A 297 -8.75 -24.23 1.57
C ILE A 297 -7.46 -24.47 2.37
N PHE A 298 -6.62 -23.45 2.52
CA PHE A 298 -5.28 -23.60 3.12
C PHE A 298 -5.22 -23.31 4.63
N SER A 299 -6.25 -22.68 5.22
CA SER A 299 -6.32 -22.42 6.66
C SER A 299 -6.64 -23.69 7.44
N SER A 300 -5.73 -24.13 8.32
CA SER A 300 -5.92 -25.33 9.14
C SER A 300 -7.13 -25.22 10.07
N THR A 301 -7.44 -24.00 10.52
CA THR A 301 -8.57 -23.69 11.41
C THR A 301 -9.91 -23.84 10.71
N ILE A 302 -9.95 -23.52 9.41
CA ILE A 302 -11.19 -23.40 8.63
C ILE A 302 -11.41 -24.62 7.72
N ARG A 303 -10.33 -25.27 7.24
CA ARG A 303 -10.37 -26.27 6.17
C ARG A 303 -11.33 -27.45 6.39
N LYS A 304 -11.46 -27.90 7.65
CA LYS A 304 -12.37 -29.01 8.00
C LYS A 304 -13.85 -28.64 7.83
N LYS A 305 -14.15 -27.34 7.81
CA LYS A 305 -15.50 -26.78 7.67
C LYS A 305 -15.57 -25.83 6.46
N THR A 306 -14.68 -26.00 5.47
CA THR A 306 -14.59 -25.11 4.30
C THR A 306 -15.94 -24.86 3.67
N PHE A 307 -16.71 -25.91 3.36
CA PHE A 307 -18.02 -25.76 2.73
C PHE A 307 -18.96 -24.87 3.55
N LYS A 308 -19.05 -25.09 4.88
CA LYS A 308 -19.88 -24.27 5.77
C LYS A 308 -19.46 -22.80 5.75
N TYR A 309 -18.17 -22.52 5.81
CA TYR A 309 -17.65 -21.14 5.80
C TYR A 309 -17.80 -20.48 4.42
N LEU A 310 -17.66 -21.24 3.34
CA LEU A 310 -17.93 -20.77 1.98
C LEU A 310 -19.42 -20.41 1.82
N VAL A 311 -20.33 -21.29 2.22
CA VAL A 311 -21.78 -20.99 2.18
C VAL A 311 -22.10 -19.75 3.00
N ALA A 312 -21.59 -19.66 4.23
CA ALA A 312 -21.78 -18.48 5.07
C ALA A 312 -21.24 -17.20 4.42
N ALA A 313 -20.05 -17.24 3.81
CA ALA A 313 -19.48 -16.10 3.11
C ALA A 313 -20.32 -15.67 1.90
N HIS A 314 -20.83 -16.61 1.10
CA HIS A 314 -21.73 -16.28 -0.01
C HIS A 314 -23.04 -15.68 0.49
N VAL A 315 -23.62 -16.22 1.56
CA VAL A 315 -24.82 -15.65 2.18
C VAL A 315 -24.54 -14.23 2.64
N VAL A 316 -23.41 -13.97 3.32
CA VAL A 316 -23.01 -12.62 3.73
C VAL A 316 -22.82 -11.71 2.52
N VAL A 317 -22.12 -12.14 1.48
CA VAL A 317 -21.92 -11.35 0.25
C VAL A 317 -23.25 -11.04 -0.43
N VAL A 318 -24.16 -12.02 -0.55
CA VAL A 318 -25.49 -11.82 -1.12
C VAL A 318 -26.31 -10.86 -0.25
N LEU A 319 -26.30 -11.00 1.07
CA LEU A 319 -27.02 -10.10 1.97
C LEU A 319 -26.48 -8.67 1.89
N LEU A 320 -25.16 -8.49 1.91
CA LEU A 320 -24.53 -7.18 1.78
C LEU A 320 -24.71 -6.59 0.38
N LEU A 321 -24.73 -7.42 -0.66
CA LEU A 321 -25.04 -7.01 -2.02
C LEU A 321 -26.49 -6.56 -2.12
N SER A 322 -27.45 -7.32 -1.58
CA SER A 322 -28.86 -6.93 -1.50
C SER A 322 -29.04 -5.65 -0.71
N LEU A 323 -28.36 -5.50 0.43
CA LEU A 323 -28.36 -4.27 1.22
C LEU A 323 -27.79 -3.10 0.42
N SER A 324 -26.67 -3.30 -0.29
CA SER A 324 -26.11 -2.29 -1.17
C SER A 324 -27.09 -1.91 -2.28
N ILE A 325 -27.76 -2.89 -2.89
CA ILE A 325 -28.77 -2.65 -3.92
C ILE A 325 -29.93 -1.85 -3.34
N LEU A 326 -30.48 -2.23 -2.18
CA LEU A 326 -31.56 -1.48 -1.50
C LEU A 326 -31.12 -0.05 -1.17
N TYR A 327 -29.90 0.13 -0.69
CA TYR A 327 -29.30 1.44 -0.46
C TYR A 327 -29.21 2.29 -1.74
N THR A 328 -28.89 1.64 -2.87
CA THR A 328 -28.75 2.30 -4.18
C THR A 328 -30.08 2.49 -4.95
N ALA A 329 -31.06 1.61 -4.72
CA ALA A 329 -32.24 1.42 -5.57
C ALA A 329 -33.27 2.53 -5.41
N THR A 330 -33.17 3.31 -4.34
CA THR A 330 -33.92 4.56 -4.16
C THR A 330 -33.66 5.55 -5.30
N ASN A 331 -32.54 5.43 -6.05
CA ASN A 331 -32.16 6.43 -7.05
C ASN A 331 -31.80 5.92 -8.46
N ARG A 332 -31.54 4.62 -8.74
CA ARG A 332 -31.32 4.04 -10.11
C ARG A 332 -30.99 2.53 -10.09
N THR A 333 -31.01 1.89 -11.27
CA THR A 333 -30.54 0.50 -11.47
C THR A 333 -29.04 0.31 -11.18
N PRO A 334 -28.65 -0.65 -10.33
CA PRO A 334 -27.25 -0.91 -9.96
C PRO A 334 -26.34 -1.23 -11.16
N ARG A 335 -25.11 -0.70 -11.18
CA ARG A 335 -24.11 -0.98 -12.24
C ARG A 335 -23.77 -2.46 -12.37
N LEU A 336 -23.87 -3.24 -11.30
CA LEU A 336 -23.63 -4.68 -11.34
C LEU A 336 -24.61 -5.38 -12.30
N LEU A 337 -25.81 -4.84 -12.47
CA LEU A 337 -26.87 -5.36 -13.34
C LEU A 337 -26.88 -4.69 -14.73
N LYS A 338 -26.26 -3.52 -14.89
CA LYS A 338 -26.13 -2.88 -16.21
C LYS A 338 -25.03 -3.56 -17.02
N THR A 339 -25.42 -4.29 -18.06
CA THR A 339 -24.55 -4.60 -19.19
C THR A 339 -24.18 -3.29 -19.88
N SER A 340 -22.92 -3.20 -20.32
CA SER A 340 -22.24 -2.01 -20.79
C SER A 340 -23.04 -1.20 -21.82
N TYR A 341 -23.81 -0.20 -21.37
CA TYR A 341 -24.38 0.79 -22.27
C TYR A 341 -23.27 1.74 -22.71
N ARG A 342 -23.13 1.92 -24.03
CA ARG A 342 -22.11 2.73 -24.72
C ARG A 342 -21.86 4.06 -23.98
N GLY A 343 -20.63 4.26 -23.50
CA GLY A 343 -20.14 5.60 -23.13
C GLY A 343 -19.43 5.75 -21.79
N GLN A 344 -19.67 4.91 -20.77
CA GLN A 344 -19.12 5.19 -19.41
C GLN A 344 -18.65 3.95 -18.61
N THR A 345 -18.60 2.78 -19.25
CA THR A 345 -18.04 1.59 -18.60
C THR A 345 -16.86 1.06 -19.40
N VAL A 346 -15.69 0.97 -18.76
CA VAL A 346 -14.54 0.22 -19.30
C VAL A 346 -14.96 -1.26 -19.37
N SER A 347 -15.58 -1.64 -20.48
CA SER A 347 -15.84 -3.03 -20.85
C SER A 347 -14.53 -3.70 -21.27
N LEU A 348 -14.55 -5.03 -21.48
CA LEU A 348 -13.41 -5.74 -22.05
C LEU A 348 -13.03 -5.15 -23.43
N ASP A 349 -14.02 -4.76 -24.23
CA ASP A 349 -13.79 -4.15 -25.56
C ASP A 349 -12.96 -2.86 -25.46
N ASN A 350 -13.27 -1.98 -24.51
CA ASN A 350 -12.48 -0.78 -24.27
C ASN A 350 -11.03 -1.13 -23.88
N ARG A 351 -10.81 -2.23 -23.14
CA ARG A 351 -9.44 -2.64 -22.78
C ARG A 351 -8.65 -3.17 -23.96
N TYR A 352 -9.30 -3.89 -24.87
CA TYR A 352 -8.64 -4.31 -26.11
C TYR A 352 -8.20 -3.11 -26.94
N GLU A 353 -9.02 -2.06 -27.02
CA GLU A 353 -8.65 -0.80 -27.67
C GLU A 353 -7.42 -0.15 -27.00
N ILE A 354 -7.44 -0.05 -25.67
CA ILE A 354 -6.32 0.46 -24.85
C ILE A 354 -5.03 -0.34 -25.09
N TRP A 355 -5.12 -1.66 -25.15
CA TRP A 355 -3.97 -2.54 -25.36
C TRP A 355 -3.45 -2.47 -26.80
N ASN A 356 -4.35 -2.37 -27.78
CA ASN A 356 -3.98 -2.18 -29.18
C ASN A 356 -3.24 -0.85 -29.39
N ALA A 357 -3.70 0.23 -28.75
CA ALA A 357 -2.99 1.50 -28.79
C ALA A 357 -1.56 1.39 -28.23
N GLY A 358 -1.37 0.65 -27.13
CA GLY A 358 -0.03 0.35 -26.59
C GLY A 358 0.84 -0.45 -27.55
N LEU A 359 0.29 -1.52 -28.14
CA LEU A 359 0.97 -2.36 -29.12
C LEU A 359 1.39 -1.58 -30.37
N ASP A 360 0.51 -0.72 -30.89
CA ASP A 360 0.78 0.09 -32.07
C ASP A 360 1.91 1.07 -31.82
N GLN A 361 1.96 1.70 -30.64
CA GLN A 361 3.06 2.59 -30.26
C GLN A 361 4.40 1.85 -30.17
N MET A 362 4.41 0.63 -29.60
CA MET A 362 5.62 -0.19 -29.56
C MET A 362 6.08 -0.63 -30.95
N LYS A 363 5.14 -1.06 -31.82
CA LYS A 363 5.43 -1.51 -33.20
C LYS A 363 6.02 -0.38 -34.04
N ARG A 364 5.39 0.79 -34.04
CA ARG A 364 5.84 1.97 -34.81
C ARG A 364 7.27 2.41 -34.45
N ARG A 365 7.71 2.13 -33.21
CA ARG A 365 9.04 2.52 -32.70
C ARG A 365 10.04 1.37 -32.67
N ASN A 366 9.66 0.17 -33.10
CA ASN A 366 10.46 -1.05 -32.97
C ASN A 366 10.93 -1.33 -31.52
N LEU A 367 10.03 -1.12 -30.55
CA LEU A 367 10.32 -1.23 -29.12
C LEU A 367 9.65 -2.45 -28.45
N LEU A 368 9.17 -3.45 -29.21
CA LEU A 368 8.53 -4.64 -28.63
C LEU A 368 9.40 -5.36 -27.59
N LEU A 369 10.70 -5.47 -27.83
CA LEU A 369 11.64 -6.12 -26.91
C LEU A 369 11.98 -5.25 -25.69
N LYS A 370 12.20 -3.95 -25.91
CA LYS A 370 12.75 -3.01 -24.91
C LYS A 370 11.69 -2.26 -24.10
N GLY A 371 10.49 -2.12 -24.64
CA GLY A 371 9.41 -1.29 -24.09
C GLY A 371 9.58 0.19 -24.36
N LEU A 372 8.54 0.94 -24.02
CA LEU A 372 8.46 2.40 -24.17
C LEU A 372 9.19 3.16 -23.05
N GLY A 373 9.87 2.47 -22.13
CA GLY A 373 10.46 3.06 -20.93
C GLY A 373 9.42 3.30 -19.82
N PRO A 374 9.87 3.69 -18.60
CA PRO A 374 8.99 3.89 -17.46
C PRO A 374 7.92 4.95 -17.76
N GLY A 375 6.63 4.59 -17.63
CA GLY A 375 5.51 5.48 -17.96
C GLY A 375 5.35 5.79 -19.44
N GLY A 376 6.06 5.06 -20.31
CA GLY A 376 6.01 5.27 -21.75
C GLY A 376 4.61 5.04 -22.31
N PHE A 377 3.85 4.06 -21.80
CA PHE A 377 2.47 3.84 -22.20
C PHE A 377 1.58 5.08 -21.96
N GLU A 378 1.63 5.63 -20.75
CA GLU A 378 0.77 6.75 -20.31
C GLU A 378 1.04 8.06 -21.09
N ARG A 379 2.19 8.15 -21.78
CA ARG A 379 2.56 9.33 -22.60
C ARG A 379 2.49 9.06 -24.10
N SER A 380 2.57 7.81 -24.51
CA SER A 380 2.46 7.41 -25.92
C SER A 380 1.00 7.23 -26.36
N THR A 381 0.08 7.09 -25.41
CA THR A 381 -1.34 6.86 -25.65
C THR A 381 -2.18 7.95 -25.00
N GLU A 382 -3.46 8.04 -25.40
CA GLU A 382 -4.44 8.91 -24.75
C GLU A 382 -4.98 8.36 -23.42
N TYR A 383 -4.65 7.11 -23.11
CA TYR A 383 -5.16 6.41 -21.94
C TYR A 383 -4.28 6.62 -20.71
N PRO A 384 -4.88 6.79 -19.52
CA PRO A 384 -4.13 7.10 -18.31
C PRO A 384 -3.26 5.95 -17.81
N HIS A 385 -3.56 4.70 -18.20
CA HIS A 385 -2.79 3.48 -17.91
C HIS A 385 -3.39 2.28 -18.64
N ALA A 386 -2.67 1.15 -18.65
CA ALA A 386 -3.05 -0.05 -19.40
C ALA A 386 -4.18 -0.90 -18.77
N HIS A 387 -4.73 -0.50 -17.62
CA HIS A 387 -5.74 -1.27 -16.87
C HIS A 387 -5.39 -2.77 -16.69
N SER A 388 -4.10 -3.05 -16.53
CA SER A 388 -3.58 -4.39 -16.22
C SER A 388 -2.11 -4.19 -15.86
N HIS A 389 -1.68 -4.73 -14.72
CA HIS A 389 -0.29 -4.58 -14.33
C HIS A 389 0.62 -5.33 -15.33
N ILE A 390 0.19 -6.49 -15.84
CA ILE A 390 0.98 -7.31 -16.79
C ILE A 390 1.26 -6.49 -18.04
N PHE A 391 0.20 -5.90 -18.63
CA PHE A 391 0.35 -5.04 -19.79
C PHE A 391 1.08 -3.74 -19.46
N SER A 392 0.96 -3.19 -18.25
CA SER A 392 1.74 -2.03 -17.84
C SER A 392 3.25 -2.33 -17.86
N PHE A 393 3.67 -3.50 -17.36
CA PHE A 393 5.07 -3.92 -17.46
C PHE A 393 5.49 -4.20 -18.90
N PHE A 394 4.64 -4.88 -19.68
CA PHE A 394 4.94 -5.18 -21.07
C PHE A 394 5.10 -3.92 -21.92
N PHE A 395 4.21 -2.93 -21.79
CA PHE A 395 4.29 -1.70 -22.58
C PHE A 395 5.47 -0.83 -22.17
N ASP A 396 5.75 -0.69 -20.87
CA ASP A 396 6.85 0.15 -20.39
C ASP A 396 8.22 -0.51 -20.53
N TYR A 397 8.33 -1.83 -20.43
CA TYR A 397 9.62 -2.54 -20.36
C TYR A 397 9.79 -3.66 -21.39
N GLY A 398 8.81 -3.86 -22.27
CA GLY A 398 8.85 -4.85 -23.34
C GLY A 398 8.75 -6.28 -22.83
N ILE A 399 9.26 -7.21 -23.62
CA ILE A 399 9.33 -8.64 -23.26
C ILE A 399 10.15 -8.84 -21.98
N ALA A 400 11.23 -8.05 -21.77
CA ALA A 400 12.00 -8.10 -20.52
C ALA A 400 11.13 -7.77 -19.30
N GLY A 401 10.27 -6.75 -19.41
CA GLY A 401 9.25 -6.43 -18.40
C GLY A 401 8.34 -7.59 -18.04
N LEU A 402 7.82 -8.27 -19.06
CA LEU A 402 6.95 -9.43 -18.88
C LEU A 402 7.69 -10.57 -18.15
N LEU A 403 8.94 -10.84 -18.54
CA LEU A 403 9.77 -11.84 -17.86
C LEU A 403 9.98 -11.48 -16.38
N PHE A 404 10.24 -10.20 -16.05
CA PHE A 404 10.36 -9.77 -14.66
C PHE A 404 9.09 -10.03 -13.86
N VAL A 405 7.91 -9.71 -14.40
CA VAL A 405 6.62 -9.98 -13.73
C VAL A 405 6.43 -11.47 -13.49
N VAL A 406 6.70 -12.30 -14.50
CA VAL A 406 6.58 -13.75 -14.38
C VAL A 406 7.54 -14.28 -13.32
N VAL A 407 8.83 -13.90 -13.38
CA VAL A 407 9.83 -14.32 -12.38
C VAL A 407 9.44 -13.85 -10.99
N PHE A 408 8.98 -12.61 -10.84
CA PHE A 408 8.54 -12.05 -9.56
C PHE A 408 7.39 -12.86 -8.98
N TYR A 409 6.32 -13.12 -9.75
CA TYR A 409 5.19 -13.91 -9.25
C TYR A 409 5.50 -15.36 -9.04
N VAL A 410 6.25 -16.01 -9.93
CA VAL A 410 6.70 -17.40 -9.71
C VAL A 410 7.54 -17.48 -8.43
N SER A 411 8.42 -16.50 -8.19
CA SER A 411 9.20 -16.43 -6.94
C SER A 411 8.30 -16.33 -5.72
N PHE A 412 7.27 -15.49 -5.77
CA PHE A 412 6.27 -15.38 -4.70
C PHE A 412 5.47 -16.68 -4.53
N LEU A 413 5.00 -17.31 -5.61
CA LEU A 413 4.26 -18.56 -5.57
C LEU A 413 5.10 -19.69 -4.98
N VAL A 414 6.35 -19.86 -5.41
CA VAL A 414 7.28 -20.86 -4.87
C VAL A 414 7.54 -20.59 -3.39
N PHE A 415 7.78 -19.34 -3.02
CA PHE A 415 8.01 -18.95 -1.63
C PHE A 415 6.80 -19.25 -0.74
N TYR A 416 5.59 -18.90 -1.20
CA TYR A 416 4.34 -19.16 -0.49
C TYR A 416 3.98 -20.63 -0.44
N TRP A 417 4.23 -21.37 -1.51
CA TRP A 417 3.99 -22.80 -1.56
C TRP A 417 4.86 -23.56 -0.56
N LYS A 418 6.17 -23.26 -0.52
CA LYS A 418 7.09 -23.80 0.49
C LYS A 418 6.63 -23.46 1.90
N PHE A 419 6.17 -22.23 2.12
CA PHE A 419 5.62 -21.80 3.41
C PHE A 419 4.40 -22.64 3.82
N ILE A 420 3.43 -22.81 2.92
CA ILE A 420 2.20 -23.59 3.17
C ILE A 420 2.52 -25.07 3.44
N GLN A 421 3.45 -25.65 2.66
CA GLN A 421 3.87 -27.04 2.84
C GLN A 421 4.53 -27.27 4.21
N LYS A 422 5.40 -26.35 4.65
CA LYS A 422 6.06 -26.42 5.96
C LYS A 422 5.08 -26.15 7.11
N ASN A 423 4.08 -25.30 6.90
CA ASN A 423 3.15 -24.83 7.94
C ASN A 423 1.72 -25.32 7.69
N ARG A 424 1.51 -26.63 7.56
CA ARG A 424 0.17 -27.22 7.34
C ARG A 424 -0.81 -26.97 8.48
N VAL A 425 -0.31 -26.67 9.68
CA VAL A 425 -1.08 -26.28 10.85
C VAL A 425 -0.58 -24.89 11.28
N GLN A 426 -1.48 -23.91 11.32
CA GLN A 426 -1.15 -22.55 11.72
C GLN A 426 -1.61 -22.32 13.16
N GLU A 427 -0.65 -22.33 14.09
CA GLU A 427 -0.91 -22.17 15.53
C GLU A 427 -0.44 -20.80 16.05
N SER A 428 0.65 -20.29 15.46
CA SER A 428 1.24 -19.01 15.85
C SER A 428 0.63 -17.84 15.08
N TYR A 429 0.72 -16.66 15.69
CA TYR A 429 0.32 -15.39 15.08
C TYR A 429 0.96 -15.18 13.69
N SER A 430 2.27 -15.41 13.57
CA SER A 430 3.01 -15.19 12.33
C SER A 430 2.59 -16.18 11.23
N GLN A 431 2.23 -17.42 11.58
CA GLN A 431 1.71 -18.39 10.61
C GLN A 431 0.33 -17.97 10.06
N ILE A 432 -0.59 -17.59 10.95
CA ILE A 432 -1.94 -17.14 10.57
C ILE A 432 -1.85 -15.88 9.71
N MET A 433 -1.05 -14.91 10.13
CA MET A 433 -0.86 -13.67 9.37
C MET A 433 -0.19 -13.92 8.02
N SER A 434 0.79 -14.83 7.94
CA SER A 434 1.43 -15.16 6.66
C SER A 434 0.41 -15.73 5.68
N LEU A 435 -0.47 -16.63 6.13
CA LEU A 435 -1.54 -17.15 5.28
C LEU A 435 -2.51 -16.05 4.82
N ALA A 436 -2.86 -15.11 5.71
CA ALA A 436 -3.67 -13.96 5.36
C ALA A 436 -3.00 -13.06 4.30
N PHE A 437 -1.69 -12.82 4.40
CA PHE A 437 -0.93 -12.09 3.38
C PHE A 437 -0.84 -12.84 2.05
N ILE A 438 -0.73 -14.16 2.07
CA ILE A 438 -0.75 -14.97 0.85
C ILE A 438 -2.12 -14.84 0.18
N ALA A 439 -3.21 -14.99 0.92
CA ALA A 439 -4.56 -14.78 0.39
C ALA A 439 -4.76 -13.37 -0.16
N GLY A 440 -4.35 -12.34 0.58
CA GLY A 440 -4.39 -10.96 0.08
C GLY A 440 -3.53 -10.76 -1.18
N THR A 441 -2.37 -11.44 -1.29
CA THR A 441 -1.56 -11.42 -2.51
C THR A 441 -2.29 -12.05 -3.69
N VAL A 442 -3.02 -13.16 -3.48
CA VAL A 442 -3.89 -13.75 -4.50
C VAL A 442 -4.91 -12.72 -4.99
N ALA A 443 -5.54 -11.96 -4.08
CA ALA A 443 -6.45 -10.87 -4.48
C ALA A 443 -5.72 -9.80 -5.31
N VAL A 444 -4.51 -9.39 -4.90
CA VAL A 444 -3.70 -8.40 -5.64
C VAL A 444 -3.36 -8.88 -7.05
N VAL A 445 -2.96 -10.14 -7.22
CA VAL A 445 -2.60 -10.70 -8.53
C VAL A 445 -3.82 -10.78 -9.45
N ILE A 446 -4.94 -11.31 -8.94
CA ILE A 446 -6.18 -11.46 -9.71
C ILE A 446 -6.77 -10.10 -10.08
N HIS A 447 -6.81 -9.16 -9.15
CA HIS A 447 -7.26 -7.81 -9.47
C HIS A 447 -6.28 -7.12 -10.42
N GLY A 448 -4.99 -7.34 -10.22
CA GLY A 448 -3.90 -6.80 -11.02
C GLY A 448 -3.91 -7.22 -12.48
N THR A 449 -4.50 -8.37 -12.83
CA THR A 449 -4.63 -8.77 -14.25
C THR A 449 -5.68 -7.92 -14.98
N ILE A 450 -6.62 -7.34 -14.22
CA ILE A 450 -7.80 -6.62 -14.69
C ILE A 450 -7.67 -5.11 -14.46
N ASP A 451 -6.87 -4.64 -13.52
CA ASP A 451 -6.70 -3.21 -13.29
C ASP A 451 -5.38 -2.91 -12.58
N HIS A 452 -5.01 -1.63 -12.52
CA HIS A 452 -3.80 -1.09 -11.84
C HIS A 452 -2.50 -1.11 -12.66
N ASN A 453 -1.57 -0.25 -12.25
CA ASN A 453 -0.22 -0.17 -12.78
C ASN A 453 0.81 -0.51 -11.67
N TYR A 454 2.05 -0.78 -12.06
CA TYR A 454 3.10 -1.27 -11.15
C TYR A 454 3.65 -0.21 -10.18
N VAL A 455 3.31 1.06 -10.36
CA VAL A 455 3.81 2.17 -9.52
C VAL A 455 2.98 2.41 -8.25
N LYS A 456 1.95 1.60 -7.99
CA LYS A 456 1.07 1.76 -6.81
C LYS A 456 1.78 1.38 -5.51
N SER A 457 2.15 2.38 -4.72
CA SER A 457 2.88 2.18 -3.46
C SER A 457 2.15 1.33 -2.42
N VAL A 458 0.81 1.30 -2.44
CA VAL A 458 0.01 0.43 -1.57
C VAL A 458 0.28 -1.06 -1.80
N ILE A 459 0.54 -1.46 -3.05
CA ILE A 459 0.89 -2.85 -3.40
C ILE A 459 2.28 -3.19 -2.85
N TRP A 460 3.24 -2.29 -3.04
CA TRP A 460 4.62 -2.49 -2.55
C TRP A 460 4.69 -2.54 -1.03
N LEU A 461 3.95 -1.66 -0.35
CA LEU A 461 3.83 -1.69 1.11
C LEU A 461 3.19 -2.99 1.60
N PHE A 462 2.15 -3.46 0.92
CA PHE A 462 1.51 -4.75 1.24
C PHE A 462 2.49 -5.92 1.11
N PHE A 463 3.27 -5.99 0.02
CA PHE A 463 4.31 -7.01 -0.15
C PHE A 463 5.43 -6.88 0.89
N ALA A 464 5.82 -5.66 1.26
CA ALA A 464 6.80 -5.43 2.30
C ALA A 464 6.35 -6.01 3.65
N MET A 465 5.08 -5.82 4.01
CA MET A 465 4.49 -6.40 5.22
C MET A 465 4.38 -7.93 5.15
N ALA A 466 4.04 -8.49 3.98
CA ALA A 466 4.01 -9.95 3.78
C ALA A 466 5.39 -10.58 4.03
N VAL A 467 6.45 -9.99 3.47
CA VAL A 467 7.84 -10.43 3.69
C VAL A 467 8.23 -10.28 5.16
N ALA A 468 7.89 -9.16 5.80
CA ALA A 468 8.14 -8.96 7.23
C ALA A 468 7.47 -10.05 8.09
N THR A 469 6.23 -10.45 7.76
CA THR A 469 5.49 -11.50 8.47
C THR A 469 6.21 -12.85 8.40
N ILE A 470 6.63 -13.24 7.20
CA ILE A 470 7.27 -14.55 6.98
C ILE A 470 8.65 -14.58 7.63
N ARG A 471 9.38 -13.46 7.61
CA ARG A 471 10.65 -13.33 8.34
C ARG A 471 10.45 -13.50 9.84
N LEU A 472 9.41 -12.91 10.43
CA LEU A 472 9.11 -13.10 11.85
C LEU A 472 8.87 -14.58 12.19
N HIS A 473 8.14 -15.30 11.33
CA HIS A 473 7.95 -16.74 11.49
C HIS A 473 9.28 -17.51 11.50
N ASN A 474 10.15 -17.26 10.51
CA ASN A 474 11.45 -17.94 10.41
C ASN A 474 12.35 -17.65 11.62
N ASN A 475 12.36 -16.42 12.12
CA ASN A 475 13.14 -16.04 13.29
C ASN A 475 12.63 -16.72 14.57
N SER A 476 11.31 -16.86 14.72
CA SER A 476 10.74 -17.58 15.86
C SER A 476 11.13 -19.05 15.86
N ALA A 477 11.14 -19.71 14.68
CA ALA A 477 11.56 -21.10 14.55
C ALA A 477 13.04 -21.32 14.90
N LEU A 478 13.94 -20.45 14.42
CA LEU A 478 15.36 -20.54 14.77
C LEU A 478 15.61 -20.35 16.27
N SER A 479 14.82 -19.50 16.93
CA SER A 479 14.95 -19.27 18.38
C SER A 479 14.44 -20.43 19.25
N SER A 480 13.54 -21.27 18.74
CA SER A 480 13.10 -22.48 19.45
C SER A 480 14.13 -23.60 19.36
N ASP A 481 14.75 -23.78 18.19
CA ASP A 481 15.72 -24.86 17.95
C ASP A 481 16.99 -24.68 18.81
N ASN A 482 17.42 -23.44 19.04
CA ASN A 482 18.57 -23.13 19.89
C ASN A 482 18.31 -23.31 21.39
N LYS A 483 17.06 -23.47 21.83
CA LYS A 483 16.72 -23.70 23.25
C LYS A 483 16.65 -25.19 23.61
N SER A 484 16.67 -26.07 22.61
CA SER A 484 16.63 -27.53 22.80
C SER A 484 18.01 -28.19 22.84
N PHE A 485 19.08 -27.41 22.69
CA PHE A 485 20.46 -27.79 22.98
C PHE A 485 20.87 -27.15 24.31
#